data_AF-I4YS70-F1
#
_entry.id   AF-I4YS70-F1
#
_cell.length_a   1.000
_cell.length_b   1.000
_cell.length_c   1.000
_cell.angle_alpha   90.00
_cell.angle_beta   90.00
_cell.angle_gamma   90.00
#
_symmetry.space_group_name_H-M   'P 1'
#
loop_
_entity.id
_entity.type
_entity.pdbx_description
1 polymer ?
#
loop_
_entity_poly.entity_id
_entity_poly.type
_entity_poly.pdbx_seq_one_letter_code
_entity_poly.pdbx_strand_id
1 'polypeptide(L)'
;MPHAWKECEDLAKADIDISEGERRVAQQITLIGWMAQKRHDTEEATKLLWNYQTTLAGWREHRRLILEAIERLEGLGHDIPVR
;
A
#
# COMPACT_ATOMS: atom_id res chain seq x y z
N MET A 1 23.52 13.39 9.37
CA MET A 1 22.17 13.35 8.80
C MET A 1 22.10 12.08 7.97
N PRO A 2 21.11 11.20 8.16
CA PRO A 2 20.93 10.04 7.29
C PRO A 2 20.87 10.51 5.83
N HIS A 3 21.54 9.77 4.94
CA HIS A 3 21.62 10.13 3.53
C HIS A 3 20.26 10.00 2.84
N ALA A 4 19.36 9.19 3.39
CA ALA A 4 18.02 8.88 2.90
C ALA A 4 16.87 9.56 3.69
N TRP A 5 17.11 10.71 4.32
CA TRP A 5 16.10 11.35 5.20
C TRP A 5 14.75 11.59 4.50
N LYS A 6 14.77 11.99 3.23
CA LYS A 6 13.58 12.27 2.43
C LYS A 6 12.82 10.97 2.13
N GLU A 7 13.53 9.92 1.75
CA GLU A 7 12.95 8.62 1.45
C GLU A 7 12.32 8.01 2.71
N CYS A 8 12.87 8.26 3.90
CA CYS A 8 12.24 7.90 5.17
C CYS A 8 10.93 8.66 5.43
N GLU A 9 10.84 9.95 5.08
CA GLU A 9 9.59 10.71 5.16
C GLU A 9 8.54 10.19 4.16
N ASP A 10 8.95 9.95 2.92
CA ASP A 10 8.10 9.39 1.88
C ASP A 10 7.60 7.98 2.26
N LEU A 11 8.45 7.17 2.92
CA LEU A 11 8.08 5.86 3.47
C LEU A 11 7.02 5.98 4.57
N ALA A 12 7.23 6.88 5.54
CA ALA A 12 6.28 7.10 6.63
C ALA A 12 4.91 7.55 6.09
N LYS A 13 4.91 8.42 5.07
CA LYS A 13 3.68 8.83 4.38
C LYS A 13 3.03 7.64 3.67
N ALA A 14 3.79 6.85 2.92
CA ALA A 14 3.27 5.66 2.24
C ALA A 14 2.66 4.65 3.22
N ASP A 15 3.27 4.46 4.39
CA ASP A 15 2.74 3.59 5.46
C ASP A 15 1.39 4.07 5.99
N ILE A 16 1.24 5.37 6.22
CA ILE A 16 -0.04 5.97 6.67
C ILE A 16 -1.11 5.82 5.58
N ASP A 17 -0.79 6.18 4.34
CA ASP A 17 -1.73 6.16 3.22
C ASP A 17 -2.18 4.71 2.91
N ILE A 18 -1.28 3.73 2.99
CA ILE A 18 -1.60 2.29 2.86
C ILE A 18 -2.50 1.83 4.01
N SER A 19 -2.16 2.15 5.25
CA SER A 19 -2.94 1.74 6.43
C SER A 19 -4.38 2.30 6.37
N GLU A 20 -4.53 3.55 5.96
CA GLU A 20 -5.85 4.14 5.75
C GLU A 20 -6.59 3.48 4.58
N GLY A 21 -5.90 3.20 3.48
CA GLY A 21 -6.47 2.48 2.34
C GLY A 21 -6.98 1.09 2.72
N GLU A 22 -6.22 0.33 3.48
CA GLU A 22 -6.60 -0.99 4.00
C GLU A 22 -7.86 -0.91 4.88
N ARG A 23 -7.90 0.06 5.80
CA ARG A 23 -9.07 0.31 6.64
C ARG A 23 -10.31 0.60 5.80
N ARG A 24 -10.19 1.43 4.76
CA ARG A 24 -11.30 1.78 3.86
C ARG A 24 -11.77 0.57 3.05
N VAL A 25 -10.85 -0.24 2.53
CA VAL A 25 -11.16 -1.49 1.81
C VAL A 25 -11.95 -2.44 2.71
N ALA A 26 -11.53 -2.65 3.96
CA ALA A 26 -12.24 -3.52 4.91
C ALA A 26 -13.66 -3.02 5.21
N GLN A 27 -13.83 -1.70 5.35
CA GLN A 27 -15.14 -1.08 5.54
C GLN A 27 -16.05 -1.28 4.32
N GLN A 28 -15.52 -1.10 3.10
CA GLN A 28 -16.28 -1.29 1.87
C GLN A 28 -16.70 -2.76 1.67
N ILE A 29 -15.82 -3.72 1.96
CA ILE A 29 -16.16 -5.15 1.94
C ILE A 29 -17.36 -5.44 2.87
N THR A 30 -17.30 -4.90 4.10
CA THR A 30 -18.37 -5.09 5.09
C THR A 30 -19.69 -4.49 4.61
N LEU A 31 -19.65 -3.26 4.08
CA LEU A 31 -20.83 -2.56 3.58
C LEU A 31 -21.45 -3.27 2.37
N ILE A 32 -20.63 -3.68 1.40
CA ILE A 32 -21.08 -4.43 0.22
C ILE A 32 -21.72 -5.75 0.64
N GLY A 33 -21.11 -6.47 1.60
CA GLY A 33 -21.68 -7.69 2.15
C GLY A 33 -23.06 -7.46 2.78
N TRP A 34 -23.22 -6.38 3.55
CA TRP A 34 -24.51 -6.00 4.12
C TRP A 34 -25.54 -5.62 3.04
N MET A 35 -25.14 -4.86 2.02
CA MET A 35 -26.01 -4.49 0.90
C MET A 35 -26.51 -5.72 0.14
N ALA A 36 -25.62 -6.67 -0.14
CA ALA A 36 -25.94 -7.93 -0.82
C ALA A 36 -26.96 -8.76 -0.01
N GLN A 37 -26.80 -8.84 1.32
CA GLN A 37 -27.76 -9.52 2.19
C GLN A 37 -29.16 -8.88 2.14
N LYS A 38 -29.23 -7.56 1.93
CA LYS A 38 -30.48 -6.81 1.76
C LYS A 38 -31.02 -6.85 0.32
N ARG A 39 -30.40 -7.62 -0.58
CA ARG A 39 -30.74 -7.73 -2.01
C ARG A 39 -30.66 -6.40 -2.77
N HIS A 40 -29.80 -5.49 -2.30
CA HIS A 40 -29.43 -4.33 -3.11
C HIS A 40 -28.51 -4.77 -4.26
N ASP A 41 -28.56 -4.04 -5.37
CA ASP A 41 -27.56 -4.18 -6.42
C ASP A 41 -26.21 -3.66 -5.92
N THR A 42 -25.19 -4.52 -5.99
CA THR A 42 -23.83 -4.25 -5.53
C THR A 42 -22.81 -4.27 -6.66
N GLU A 43 -23.23 -4.35 -7.93
CA GLU A 43 -22.31 -4.53 -9.06
C GLU A 43 -21.30 -3.39 -9.12
N GLU A 44 -21.77 -2.15 -9.12
CA GLU A 44 -20.90 -0.96 -9.21
C GLU A 44 -20.02 -0.80 -7.97
N ALA A 45 -20.57 -1.06 -6.78
CA ALA A 45 -19.81 -1.00 -5.53
C ALA A 45 -18.67 -2.03 -5.53
N THR A 46 -18.90 -3.22 -6.11
CA THR A 46 -17.88 -4.28 -6.23
C THR A 46 -16.77 -3.89 -7.22
N LYS A 47 -17.12 -3.26 -8.35
CA LYS A 47 -16.14 -2.71 -9.31
C LYS A 47 -15.27 -1.63 -8.67
N LEU A 48 -15.88 -0.72 -7.92
CA LEU A 48 -15.16 0.33 -7.19
C LEU A 48 -14.23 -0.27 -6.12
N LEU A 49 -14.69 -1.28 -5.39
CA LEU A 49 -13.85 -2.01 -4.43
C LEU A 49 -12.63 -2.65 -5.11
N TRP A 50 -12.83 -3.29 -6.27
CA TRP A 50 -11.72 -3.87 -7.04
C TRP A 50 -10.70 -2.82 -7.46
N ASN A 51 -11.16 -1.65 -7.93
CA ASN A 51 -10.28 -0.54 -8.32
C ASN A 51 -9.49 -0.01 -7.12
N TYR A 52 -10.11 0.12 -5.95
CA TYR A 52 -9.42 0.49 -4.71
C TYR A 52 -8.35 -0.53 -4.30
N GLN A 53 -8.67 -1.83 -4.35
CA GLN A 53 -7.72 -2.89 -4.05
C GLN A 53 -6.53 -2.90 -5.01
N THR A 54 -6.78 -2.68 -6.30
CA THR A 54 -5.73 -2.57 -7.33
C THR A 54 -4.83 -1.36 -7.07
N THR A 55 -5.41 -0.21 -6.72
CA THR A 55 -4.66 1.01 -6.39
C THR A 55 -3.80 0.81 -5.15
N LEU A 56 -4.35 0.18 -4.11
CA LEU A 56 -3.64 -0.14 -2.88
C LEU A 56 -2.46 -1.10 -3.11
N ALA A 57 -2.60 -2.06 -4.03
CA ALA A 57 -1.48 -2.91 -4.45
C ALA A 57 -0.36 -2.07 -5.10
N GLY A 58 -0.71 -1.09 -5.94
CA GLY A 58 0.25 -0.14 -6.51
C GLY A 58 0.98 0.68 -5.44
N TRP A 59 0.28 1.11 -4.38
CA TRP A 59 0.91 1.83 -3.26
C TRP A 59 1.86 0.93 -2.45
N ARG A 60 1.51 -0.34 -2.22
CA ARG A 60 2.41 -1.30 -1.57
C ARG A 60 3.68 -1.54 -2.39
N GLU A 61 3.56 -1.59 -3.71
CA GLU A 61 4.72 -1.67 -4.60
C GLU A 61 5.57 -0.40 -4.54
N HIS A 62 4.93 0.78 -4.54
CA HIS A 62 5.65 2.04 -4.37
C HIS A 62 6.44 2.09 -3.05
N ARG A 63 5.82 1.68 -1.94
CA ARG A 63 6.48 1.55 -0.63
C ARG A 63 7.70 0.63 -0.69
N ARG A 64 7.59 -0.51 -1.37
CA ARG A 64 8.70 -1.46 -1.57
C ARG A 64 9.87 -0.79 -2.30
N LEU A 65 9.59 -0.02 -3.36
CA LEU A 65 10.62 0.73 -4.11
C LEU A 65 11.30 1.82 -3.26
N ILE A 66 10.56 2.49 -2.37
CA ILE A 66 11.14 3.46 -1.43
C ILE A 66 12.11 2.75 -0.47
N LEU A 67 11.72 1.60 0.09
CA LEU A 67 12.60 0.82 0.96
C LEU A 67 13.91 0.41 0.27
N GLU A 68 13.84 -0.09 -0.96
CA GLU A 68 15.05 -0.39 -1.74
C GLU A 68 15.92 0.84 -1.98
N ALA A 69 15.31 2.01 -2.17
CA ALA A 69 16.05 3.26 -2.34
C ALA A 69 16.79 3.64 -1.05
N ILE A 70 16.12 3.53 0.10
CA ILE A 70 16.75 3.75 1.42
C ILE A 70 17.92 2.79 1.62
N GLU A 71 17.73 1.49 1.35
CA GLU A 71 18.80 0.49 1.48
C GLU A 71 20.03 0.82 0.63
N ARG A 72 19.81 1.27 -0.62
CA ARG A 72 20.90 1.72 -1.51
C ARG A 72 21.59 2.98 -0.99
N LEU A 73 20.85 3.96 -0.49
CA LEU A 73 21.37 5.25 -0.04
C LEU A 73 22.10 5.16 1.30
N GLU A 74 21.63 4.31 2.21
CA GLU A 74 22.25 4.06 3.52
C GLU A 74 23.38 3.02 3.45
N GLY A 75 23.67 2.46 2.26
CA GLY A 75 24.73 1.46 2.07
C GLY A 75 24.43 0.12 2.75
N LEU A 76 23.16 -0.17 3.04
CA LEU A 76 22.71 -1.43 3.63
C LEU A 76 22.58 -2.56 2.58
N GLY A 77 22.95 -2.28 1.32
CA GLY A 77 22.96 -3.22 0.21
C GLY A 77 24.23 -4.09 0.15
N HIS A 78 24.16 -5.25 0.79
CA HIS A 78 24.88 -6.50 0.49
C HIS A 78 26.39 -6.41 0.15
N ASP A 79 27.21 -6.50 1.20
CA ASP A 79 28.50 -7.18 1.09
C ASP A 79 28.25 -8.65 0.70
N ILE A 80 28.20 -8.99 -0.60
CA ILE A 80 28.67 -10.31 -1.03
C ILE A 80 30.07 -10.16 -1.59
N PRO A 81 31.11 -10.63 -0.88
CA PRO A 81 32.30 -11.08 -1.56
C PRO A 81 31.96 -12.42 -2.23
N VAL A 82 31.65 -12.40 -3.53
CA VAL A 82 31.73 -13.63 -4.34
C VAL A 82 33.22 -13.87 -4.60
N ARG A 83 33.68 -14.98 -4.04
CA ARG A 83 35.03 -15.52 -4.07
C ARG A 83 35.62 -15.68 -5.47
#